data_AF-A0AAD7ZUM5-F1
#
_entry.id   AF-A0AAD7ZUM5-F1
#
_cell.length_a   1.000
_cell.length_b   1.000
_cell.length_c   1.000
_cell.angle_alpha   90.00
_cell.angle_beta   90.00
_cell.angle_gamma   90.00
#
_symmetry.space_group_name_H-M   'P 1'
#
loop_
_entity.id
_entity.type
_entity.pdbx_description
1 polymer ?
#
loop_
_entity_poly.entity_id
_entity_poly.type
_entity_poly.pdbx_seq_one_letter_code
_entity_poly.pdbx_strand_id
1 'polypeptide(L)'
;MNIGRKHSEILQEQRNAEGGSELGGPLRYSHSCILWLQCDQEVLDRRLDSRVDTMLEQGLVQELLDFHSHYNKQRLIENIEPNYTKGIFQSIGFKEFHEYLVLSPEDRKTEKGTKLFKLGIDALKLVTRRYARKQIRWITNRFLRRPTRQVNKLFLLRYTSVMERRELLLTPSVDVFQTKFEQIKLTLQYRENNLPHHQLFSQLSIFSFAELCNQAWMVKVVYS
;
A
#
# COMPACT_ATOMS: atom_id res chain seq x y z
N MET A 1 -5.65 27.21 -10.50
CA MET A 1 -6.22 28.25 -9.63
C MET A 1 -5.22 28.59 -8.54
N ASN A 2 -4.48 29.70 -8.70
CA ASN A 2 -3.69 30.29 -7.61
C ASN A 2 -4.59 31.28 -6.88
N ILE A 3 -5.02 30.94 -5.68
CA ILE A 3 -6.03 31.70 -4.90
C ILE A 3 -5.40 32.94 -4.21
N GLY A 4 -4.24 33.43 -4.65
CA GLY A 4 -3.55 34.60 -4.07
C GLY A 4 -3.05 34.45 -2.62
N ARG A 5 -3.37 33.35 -1.93
CA ARG A 5 -2.98 33.08 -0.53
C ARG A 5 -1.67 32.32 -0.44
N LYS A 6 -0.89 32.54 0.63
CA LYS A 6 0.36 31.79 0.85
C LYS A 6 0.02 30.35 1.25
N HIS A 7 0.75 29.38 0.71
CA HIS A 7 0.56 27.96 1.06
C HIS A 7 0.73 27.69 2.56
N SER A 8 1.66 28.41 3.21
CA SER A 8 1.89 28.33 4.65
C SER A 8 0.65 28.69 5.48
N GLU A 9 -0.11 29.70 5.05
CA GLU A 9 -1.34 30.15 5.73
C GLU A 9 -2.42 29.08 5.62
N ILE A 10 -2.60 28.50 4.44
CA ILE A 10 -3.57 27.41 4.22
C ILE A 10 -3.24 26.19 5.10
N LEU A 11 -1.95 25.81 5.18
CA LEU A 11 -1.53 24.74 6.05
C LEU A 11 -1.76 25.07 7.53
N GLN A 12 -1.47 26.30 7.95
CA GLN A 12 -1.68 26.73 9.33
C GLN A 12 -3.16 26.69 9.72
N GLU A 13 -4.06 27.15 8.85
CA GLU A 13 -5.50 27.05 9.05
C GLU A 13 -5.96 25.60 9.19
N GLN A 14 -5.49 24.71 8.32
CA GLN A 14 -5.82 23.28 8.39
C GLN A 14 -5.36 22.68 9.72
N ARG A 15 -4.14 23.01 10.17
CA ARG A 15 -3.59 22.49 11.43
C ARG A 15 -4.34 22.98 12.66
N ASN A 16 -4.82 24.22 12.62
CA ASN A 16 -5.51 24.86 13.74
C ASN A 16 -7.00 24.50 13.82
N ALA A 17 -7.58 23.91 12.76
CA ALA A 17 -8.95 23.42 12.79
C ALA A 17 -9.13 22.30 13.83
N GLU A 18 -10.33 22.18 14.40
CA GLU A 18 -10.65 21.12 15.36
C GLU A 18 -10.43 19.72 14.76
N GLY A 19 -9.61 18.90 15.41
CA GLY A 19 -9.17 17.59 14.88
C GLY A 19 -7.98 17.65 13.90
N GLY A 20 -7.45 18.85 13.63
CA GLY A 20 -6.21 19.09 12.90
C GLY A 20 -4.98 18.60 13.66
N SER A 21 -3.87 18.42 12.94
CA SER A 21 -2.58 17.95 13.47
C SER A 21 -1.43 18.56 12.67
N GLU A 22 -0.18 18.41 13.10
CA GLU A 22 1.01 18.89 12.36
C GLU A 22 1.07 18.47 10.87
N LEU A 23 0.40 17.36 10.52
CA LEU A 23 0.34 16.80 9.19
C LEU A 23 -0.83 17.28 8.32
N GLY A 24 -1.66 18.18 8.82
CA GLY A 24 -2.81 18.74 8.11
C GLY A 24 -4.10 18.68 8.91
N GLY A 25 -5.19 19.02 8.24
CA GLY A 25 -6.50 19.18 8.86
C GLY A 25 -7.21 17.88 9.27
N PRO A 26 -8.40 18.03 9.86
CA PRO A 26 -9.19 16.93 10.37
C PRO A 26 -9.63 15.96 9.27
N LEU A 27 -10.18 14.82 9.71
CA LEU A 27 -10.82 13.88 8.80
C LEU A 27 -12.02 14.54 8.12
N ARG A 28 -12.07 14.45 6.78
CA ARG A 28 -13.23 14.92 6.01
C ARG A 28 -14.52 14.19 6.38
N TYR A 29 -14.42 12.91 6.75
CA TYR A 29 -15.56 12.06 7.11
C TYR A 29 -15.31 11.41 8.48
N SER A 30 -16.17 11.72 9.45
CA SER A 30 -16.10 11.21 10.83
C SER A 30 -16.42 9.72 10.95
N HIS A 31 -17.18 9.16 10.00
CA HIS A 31 -17.66 7.77 10.03
C HIS A 31 -16.96 6.93 8.96
N SER A 32 -15.63 6.95 8.94
CA SER A 32 -14.84 6.14 8.02
C SER A 32 -13.95 5.15 8.77
N CYS A 33 -13.64 4.05 8.09
CA CYS A 33 -12.74 3.03 8.60
C CYS A 33 -11.84 2.51 7.52
N ILE A 34 -10.72 1.92 7.93
CA ILE A 34 -9.74 1.32 7.04
C ILE A 34 -9.64 -0.14 7.43
N LEU A 35 -9.90 -1.02 6.47
CA LEU A 35 -9.59 -2.43 6.57
C LEU A 35 -8.20 -2.64 6.00
N TRP A 36 -7.24 -3.05 6.84
CA TRP A 36 -5.88 -3.30 6.44
C TRP A 36 -5.61 -4.80 6.39
N LEU A 37 -5.52 -5.30 5.16
CA LEU A 37 -5.10 -6.67 4.88
C LEU A 37 -3.59 -6.79 5.11
N GLN A 38 -3.19 -7.67 6.03
CA GLN A 38 -1.81 -8.04 6.26
C GLN A 38 -1.55 -9.50 5.94
N CYS A 39 -0.33 -9.77 5.52
CA CYS A 39 0.20 -11.09 5.21
C CYS A 39 1.64 -11.09 5.70
N ASP A 40 2.16 -12.26 6.09
CA ASP A 40 3.57 -12.38 6.48
C ASP A 40 4.46 -11.95 5.32
N GLN A 41 5.55 -11.25 5.65
CA GLN A 41 6.39 -10.60 4.64
C GLN A 41 6.98 -11.62 3.64
N GLU A 42 7.41 -12.78 4.12
CA GLU A 42 7.95 -13.83 3.26
C GLU A 42 6.88 -14.45 2.35
N VAL A 43 5.66 -14.64 2.86
CA VAL A 43 4.53 -15.15 2.07
C VAL A 43 4.15 -14.13 1.00
N LEU A 44 4.13 -12.85 1.36
CA LEU A 44 3.86 -11.76 0.43
C LEU A 44 4.95 -11.68 -0.65
N ASP A 45 6.22 -11.76 -0.27
CA ASP A 45 7.34 -11.72 -1.23
C ASP A 45 7.25 -12.87 -2.24
N ARG A 46 7.00 -14.11 -1.79
CA ARG A 46 6.79 -15.27 -2.69
C ARG A 46 5.59 -15.07 -3.63
N ARG A 47 4.48 -14.53 -3.12
CA ARG A 47 3.28 -14.25 -3.93
C ARG A 47 3.51 -13.17 -4.96
N LEU A 48 4.27 -12.12 -4.62
CA LEU A 48 4.60 -11.06 -5.56
C LEU A 48 5.47 -11.58 -6.69
N ASP A 49 6.45 -12.43 -6.37
CA ASP A 49 7.32 -13.04 -7.39
C ASP A 49 6.51 -13.96 -8.32
N SER A 50 5.69 -14.85 -7.75
CA SER A 50 4.79 -15.72 -8.52
C SER A 50 3.80 -14.94 -9.36
N ARG A 51 3.27 -13.81 -8.85
CA ARG A 51 2.38 -12.93 -9.63
C ARG A 51 3.11 -12.32 -10.82
N VAL A 52 4.37 -11.92 -10.68
CA VAL A 52 5.16 -11.42 -11.81
C VAL A 52 5.35 -12.52 -12.85
N ASP A 53 5.63 -13.75 -12.43
CA ASP A 53 5.73 -14.89 -13.35
C ASP A 53 4.42 -15.12 -14.11
N THR A 54 3.28 -15.13 -13.42
CA THR A 54 1.95 -15.21 -14.05
C THR A 54 1.68 -14.04 -14.99
N MET A 55 2.11 -12.81 -14.65
CA MET A 55 1.95 -11.65 -15.54
C MET A 55 2.74 -11.84 -16.85
N LEU A 56 3.93 -12.43 -16.79
CA LEU A 56 4.72 -12.74 -17.99
C LEU A 56 4.02 -13.79 -18.86
N GLU A 57 3.51 -14.86 -18.25
CA GLU A 57 2.72 -15.90 -18.93
C GLU A 57 1.46 -15.33 -19.59
N GLN A 58 0.84 -14.32 -18.97
CA GLN A 58 -0.33 -13.62 -19.48
C GLN A 58 -0.02 -12.55 -20.53
N GLY A 59 1.25 -12.38 -20.92
CA GLY A 59 1.62 -11.50 -22.03
C GLY A 59 2.00 -10.07 -21.65
N LEU A 60 2.38 -9.80 -20.39
CA LEU A 60 2.85 -8.48 -19.92
C LEU A 60 3.82 -7.81 -20.91
N VAL A 61 4.77 -8.57 -21.43
CA VAL A 61 5.84 -8.04 -22.29
C VAL A 61 5.29 -7.64 -23.65
N GLN A 62 4.33 -8.40 -24.17
CA GLN A 62 3.65 -8.07 -25.41
C GLN A 62 2.82 -6.79 -25.24
N GLU A 63 2.09 -6.65 -24.12
CA GLU A 63 1.35 -5.42 -23.81
C GLU A 63 2.28 -4.19 -23.76
N LEU A 64 3.45 -4.32 -23.12
CA LEU A 64 4.43 -3.23 -23.05
C LEU A 64 5.00 -2.86 -24.43
N LEU A 65 5.25 -3.86 -25.28
CA LEU A 65 5.71 -3.65 -26.65
C LEU A 65 4.66 -2.95 -27.52
N ASP A 66 3.41 -3.39 -27.43
CA ASP A 66 2.30 -2.81 -28.18
C ASP A 66 2.05 -1.37 -27.74
N PHE A 67 2.06 -1.12 -26.43
CA PHE A 67 1.95 0.21 -25.87
C PHE A 67 3.08 1.13 -26.34
N HIS A 68 4.35 0.67 -26.27
CA HIS A 68 5.51 1.48 -26.70
C HIS A 68 5.47 1.79 -28.20
N SER A 69 5.08 0.80 -29.02
CA SER A 69 4.90 0.97 -30.47
C SER A 69 3.81 1.99 -30.78
N HIS A 70 2.64 1.87 -30.14
CA HIS A 70 1.53 2.81 -30.33
C HIS A 70 1.89 4.22 -29.91
N TYR A 71 2.49 4.37 -28.73
CA TYR A 71 2.99 5.66 -28.24
C TYR A 71 3.99 6.29 -29.22
N ASN A 72 4.94 5.49 -29.74
CA ASN A 72 5.94 5.96 -30.70
C ASN A 72 5.33 6.40 -32.03
N LYS A 73 4.31 5.70 -32.53
CA LYS A 73 3.60 6.12 -33.74
C LYS A 73 2.91 7.46 -33.54
N GLN A 74 2.15 7.62 -32.46
CA GLN A 74 1.42 8.86 -32.18
C GLN A 74 2.34 10.06 -31.98
N ARG A 75 3.38 9.91 -31.14
CA ARG A 75 4.30 11.02 -30.85
C ARG A 75 5.07 11.50 -32.08
N LEU A 76 5.35 10.62 -33.04
CA LEU A 76 6.02 10.97 -34.30
C LEU A 76 5.08 11.75 -35.23
N ILE A 77 3.80 11.37 -35.28
CA ILE A 77 2.76 12.12 -36.02
C ILE A 77 2.61 13.54 -35.45
N GLU A 78 2.65 13.66 -34.11
CA GLU A 78 2.47 14.93 -33.41
C GLU A 78 3.78 15.74 -33.26
N ASN A 79 4.92 15.22 -33.75
CA ASN A 79 6.26 15.81 -33.62
C ASN A 79 6.64 16.20 -32.18
N ILE A 80 6.32 15.32 -31.22
CA ILE A 80 6.59 15.52 -29.79
C ILE A 80 7.85 14.74 -29.40
N GLU A 81 8.65 15.20 -28.44
CA GLU A 81 9.81 14.47 -27.88
C GLU A 81 9.42 13.48 -26.75
N PRO A 82 10.12 12.34 -26.58
CA PRO A 82 9.63 11.27 -25.71
C PRO A 82 9.88 11.66 -24.27
N ASN A 83 8.84 11.62 -23.44
CA ASN A 83 8.96 11.96 -22.03
C ASN A 83 8.58 10.78 -21.13
N TYR A 84 9.57 9.93 -20.87
CA TYR A 84 9.42 8.77 -19.98
C TYR A 84 9.41 9.14 -18.48
N THR A 85 9.56 10.42 -18.11
CA THR A 85 9.61 10.86 -16.70
C THR A 85 8.24 11.12 -16.08
N LYS A 86 7.15 11.03 -16.86
CA LYS A 86 5.80 11.42 -16.42
C LYS A 86 4.76 10.35 -16.75
N GLY A 87 3.62 10.44 -16.06
CA GLY A 87 2.43 9.64 -16.35
C GLY A 87 2.66 8.14 -16.23
N ILE A 88 2.09 7.38 -17.18
CA ILE A 88 2.12 5.92 -17.16
C ILE A 88 3.53 5.33 -17.27
N PHE A 89 4.48 6.07 -17.84
CA PHE A 89 5.89 5.68 -17.90
C PHE A 89 6.57 5.65 -16.52
N GLN A 90 5.92 6.21 -15.49
CA GLN A 90 6.40 6.12 -14.11
C GLN A 90 5.94 4.86 -13.37
N SER A 91 5.06 4.05 -13.98
CA SER A 91 4.56 2.80 -13.42
C SER A 91 5.67 1.74 -13.28
N ILE A 92 5.48 0.86 -12.30
CA ILE A 92 6.26 -0.37 -12.15
C ILE A 92 5.87 -1.32 -13.29
N GLY A 93 6.86 -1.85 -13.99
CA GLY A 93 6.70 -2.65 -15.20
C GLY A 93 7.42 -1.99 -16.37
N PHE A 94 7.00 -0.80 -16.77
CA PHE A 94 7.55 -0.17 -17.98
C PHE A 94 9.04 0.19 -17.84
N LYS A 95 9.43 0.82 -16.73
CA LYS A 95 10.81 1.29 -16.51
C LYS A 95 11.81 0.15 -16.51
N GLU A 96 11.43 -0.94 -15.87
CA GLU A 96 12.27 -2.11 -15.71
C GLU A 96 12.57 -2.79 -17.06
N PHE A 97 11.64 -2.71 -18.01
CA PHE A 97 11.82 -3.22 -19.37
C PHE A 97 12.27 -2.15 -20.38
N HIS A 98 12.49 -0.89 -19.99
CA HIS A 98 12.70 0.21 -20.95
C HIS A 98 13.82 -0.08 -21.95
N GLU A 99 14.98 -0.52 -21.47
CA GLU A 99 16.13 -0.85 -22.33
C GLU A 99 15.84 -2.00 -23.30
N TYR A 100 14.99 -2.96 -22.91
CA TYR A 100 14.55 -4.05 -23.79
C TYR A 100 13.52 -3.56 -24.83
N LEU A 101 12.60 -2.68 -24.43
CA LEU A 101 11.54 -2.16 -25.29
C LEU A 101 12.09 -1.28 -26.42
N VAL A 102 13.17 -0.54 -26.19
CA VAL A 102 13.79 0.32 -27.22
C VAL A 102 14.66 -0.42 -28.23
N LEU A 103 14.95 -1.71 -28.01
CA LEU A 103 15.68 -2.52 -28.99
C LEU A 103 14.86 -2.73 -30.27
N SER A 104 15.56 -2.89 -31.40
CA SER A 104 14.96 -3.37 -32.63
C SER A 104 14.45 -4.82 -32.48
N PRO A 105 13.47 -5.25 -33.30
CA PRO A 105 13.01 -6.65 -33.30
C PRO A 105 14.12 -7.68 -33.48
N GLU A 106 15.17 -7.33 -34.23
CA GLU A 106 16.35 -8.16 -34.49
C GLU A 106 17.23 -8.24 -33.25
N ASP A 107 17.53 -7.11 -32.61
CA ASP A 107 18.38 -7.05 -31.42
C ASP A 107 17.76 -7.78 -30.23
N ARG A 108 16.42 -7.82 -30.13
CA ARG A 108 15.73 -8.57 -29.07
C ARG A 108 15.99 -10.08 -29.15
N LYS A 109 16.28 -10.63 -30.33
CA LYS A 109 16.58 -12.05 -30.54
C LYS A 109 18.03 -12.41 -30.23
N THR A 110 18.88 -11.40 -30.01
CA THR A 110 20.29 -11.61 -29.67
C THR A 110 20.48 -11.98 -28.20
N GLU A 111 21.70 -12.38 -27.84
CA GLU A 111 22.10 -12.60 -26.45
C GLU A 111 21.90 -11.33 -25.60
N LYS A 112 22.16 -10.14 -26.18
CA LYS A 112 21.92 -8.84 -25.52
C LYS A 112 20.44 -8.67 -25.18
N GLY A 113 19.54 -8.96 -26.13
CA GLY A 113 18.10 -8.89 -25.91
C GLY A 113 17.64 -9.83 -24.80
N THR A 114 18.10 -11.08 -24.82
CA THR A 114 17.81 -12.08 -23.78
C THR A 114 18.30 -11.64 -22.41
N LYS A 115 19.48 -11.02 -22.34
CA LYS A 115 20.04 -10.49 -21.09
C LYS A 115 19.22 -9.34 -20.53
N LEU A 116 18.88 -8.35 -21.36
CA LEU A 116 18.07 -7.20 -20.96
C LEU A 116 16.66 -7.62 -20.52
N PHE A 117 16.09 -8.63 -21.19
CA PHE A 117 14.82 -9.22 -20.80
C PHE A 117 14.85 -9.80 -19.38
N LYS A 118 15.85 -10.65 -19.08
CA LYS A 118 16.02 -11.23 -17.74
C LYS A 118 16.25 -10.16 -16.67
N LEU A 119 17.10 -9.17 -16.97
CA LEU A 119 17.32 -8.03 -16.07
C LEU A 119 16.02 -7.27 -15.78
N GLY A 120 15.16 -7.08 -16.78
CA GLY A 120 13.85 -6.46 -16.61
C GLY A 120 12.93 -7.26 -15.68
N ILE A 121 12.91 -8.59 -15.79
CA ILE A 121 12.14 -9.47 -14.89
C ILE A 121 12.64 -9.35 -13.45
N ASP A 122 13.95 -9.48 -13.25
CA ASP A 122 14.56 -9.42 -11.92
C ASP A 122 14.33 -8.05 -11.27
N ALA A 123 14.49 -6.98 -12.05
CA ALA A 123 14.19 -5.62 -11.62
C ALA A 123 12.72 -5.47 -11.25
N LEU A 124 11.78 -5.98 -12.06
CA LEU A 124 10.34 -5.92 -11.81
C LEU A 124 9.98 -6.59 -10.49
N LYS A 125 10.48 -7.82 -10.26
CA LYS A 125 10.28 -8.54 -8.99
C LYS A 125 10.83 -7.74 -7.81
N LEU A 126 12.06 -7.23 -7.93
CA LEU A 126 12.70 -6.43 -6.89
C LEU A 126 11.92 -5.15 -6.54
N VAL A 127 11.54 -4.34 -7.53
CA VAL A 127 10.83 -3.07 -7.29
C VAL A 127 9.43 -3.31 -6.75
N THR A 128 8.77 -4.40 -7.14
CA THR A 128 7.45 -4.79 -6.63
C THR A 128 7.52 -5.11 -5.14
N ARG A 129 8.50 -5.92 -4.71
CA ARG A 129 8.74 -6.19 -3.27
C ARG A 129 9.10 -4.92 -2.50
N ARG A 130 9.95 -4.05 -3.08
CA ARG A 130 10.30 -2.75 -2.46
C ARG A 130 9.10 -1.84 -2.29
N TYR A 131 8.21 -1.81 -3.29
CA TYR A 131 6.99 -1.02 -3.25
C TYR A 131 6.04 -1.52 -2.15
N ALA A 132 5.81 -2.83 -2.05
CA ALA A 132 5.01 -3.42 -0.97
C ALA A 132 5.55 -3.03 0.42
N ARG A 133 6.86 -3.13 0.65
CA ARG A 133 7.49 -2.70 1.92
C ARG A 133 7.34 -1.19 2.17
N LYS A 134 7.40 -0.37 1.11
CA LYS A 134 7.17 1.08 1.21
C LYS A 134 5.72 1.38 1.61
N GLN A 135 4.74 0.64 1.08
CA GLN A 135 3.34 0.74 1.47
C GLN A 135 3.14 0.39 2.94
N ILE A 136 3.70 -0.74 3.41
CA ILE A 136 3.62 -1.17 4.82
C ILE A 136 4.21 -0.08 5.74
N ARG A 137 5.40 0.44 5.41
CA ARG A 137 6.01 1.54 6.17
C ARG A 137 5.15 2.79 6.17
N TRP A 138 4.56 3.14 5.03
CA TRP A 138 3.69 4.31 4.91
C TRP A 138 2.45 4.16 5.79
N ILE A 139 1.75 3.03 5.71
CA ILE A 139 0.57 2.73 6.54
C ILE A 139 0.93 2.81 8.02
N THR A 140 2.02 2.14 8.43
CA THR A 140 2.49 2.13 9.83
C THR A 140 2.81 3.54 10.33
N ASN A 141 3.58 4.31 9.55
CA ASN A 141 3.97 5.67 9.94
C ASN A 141 2.80 6.66 9.91
N ARG A 142 1.81 6.44 9.03
CA ARG A 142 0.66 7.33 8.85
C ARG A 142 -0.42 7.09 9.90
N PHE A 143 -0.69 5.84 10.23
CA PHE A 143 -1.85 5.46 11.06
C PHE A 143 -1.49 4.95 12.45
N LEU A 144 -0.30 4.40 12.67
CA LEU A 144 0.06 3.77 13.96
C LEU A 144 1.06 4.57 14.80
N ARG A 145 1.99 5.29 14.17
CA ARG A 145 3.12 5.96 14.88
C ARG A 145 2.89 7.43 15.18
N ARG A 146 1.64 7.94 15.09
CA ARG A 146 1.34 9.37 15.27
C ARG A 146 0.08 9.55 16.12
N PRO A 147 0.20 9.60 17.45
CA PRO A 147 -0.94 9.62 18.37
C PRO A 147 -1.73 10.94 18.33
N THR A 148 -1.09 12.05 17.93
CA THR A 148 -1.70 13.39 17.89
C THR A 148 -2.61 13.62 16.69
N ARG A 149 -2.70 12.66 15.76
CA ARG A 149 -3.43 12.80 14.51
C ARG A 149 -4.80 12.13 14.62
N GLN A 150 -5.85 12.84 14.24
CA GLN A 150 -7.14 12.21 13.96
C GLN A 150 -6.99 11.23 12.78
N VAL A 151 -7.13 9.94 13.05
CA VAL A 151 -7.02 8.87 12.06
C VAL A 151 -8.29 8.02 12.04
N ASN A 152 -8.62 7.50 10.86
CA ASN A 152 -9.72 6.55 10.72
C ASN A 152 -9.44 5.31 11.57
N LYS A 153 -10.49 4.71 12.13
CA LYS A 153 -10.37 3.42 12.84
C LYS A 153 -9.81 2.38 11.86
N LEU A 154 -8.68 1.78 12.24
CA LEU A 154 -7.94 0.80 11.44
C LEU A 154 -8.23 -0.60 11.98
N PHE A 155 -8.74 -1.48 11.13
CA PHE A 155 -8.97 -2.89 11.46
C PHE A 155 -7.96 -3.74 10.72
N LEU A 156 -7.22 -4.52 11.48
CA LEU A 156 -6.25 -5.44 10.93
C LEU A 156 -6.94 -6.75 10.54
N LEU A 157 -6.72 -7.19 9.31
CA LEU A 157 -7.23 -8.45 8.79
C LEU A 157 -6.05 -9.30 8.33
N ARG A 158 -5.79 -10.41 9.02
CA ARG A 158 -4.68 -11.31 8.67
C ARG A 158 -5.10 -12.25 7.53
N TYR A 159 -4.23 -12.36 6.53
CA TYR A 159 -4.43 -13.16 5.35
C TYR A 159 -3.21 -14.05 5.09
N THR A 160 -3.31 -15.30 5.51
CA THR A 160 -2.27 -16.32 5.37
C THR A 160 -2.44 -17.14 4.09
N SER A 161 -3.67 -17.44 3.66
CA SER A 161 -3.97 -18.34 2.54
C SER A 161 -5.13 -17.87 1.64
N VAL A 162 -5.03 -18.07 0.33
CA VAL A 162 -6.14 -17.85 -0.63
C VAL A 162 -7.34 -18.76 -0.34
N MET A 163 -7.11 -19.90 0.32
CA MET A 163 -8.13 -20.91 0.60
C MET A 163 -8.95 -20.63 1.87
N GLU A 164 -8.51 -19.72 2.75
CA GLU A 164 -9.23 -19.37 3.99
C GLU A 164 -10.12 -18.11 3.84
N ARG A 165 -10.47 -17.77 2.59
CA ARG A 165 -10.98 -16.44 2.20
C ARG A 165 -12.33 -16.06 2.80
N ARG A 166 -13.17 -17.03 3.17
CA ARG A 166 -14.54 -16.76 3.63
C ARG A 166 -14.62 -16.49 5.13
N GLU A 167 -14.08 -17.38 5.94
CA GLU A 167 -14.20 -17.30 7.41
C GLU A 167 -13.21 -16.30 8.05
N LEU A 168 -11.99 -16.17 7.52
CA LEU A 168 -10.96 -15.31 8.13
C LEU A 168 -10.97 -13.85 7.62
N LEU A 169 -11.63 -13.57 6.49
CA LEU A 169 -11.62 -12.23 5.89
C LEU A 169 -13.02 -11.69 5.62
N LEU A 170 -13.87 -12.44 4.93
CA LEU A 170 -15.18 -11.93 4.53
C LEU A 170 -16.11 -11.76 5.72
N THR A 171 -16.25 -12.76 6.59
CA THR A 171 -17.10 -12.66 7.78
C THR A 171 -16.65 -11.53 8.72
N PRO A 172 -15.37 -11.42 9.12
CA PRO A 172 -14.91 -10.29 9.95
C PRO A 172 -15.09 -8.92 9.31
N SER A 173 -14.89 -8.82 7.99
CA SER A 173 -15.10 -7.55 7.28
C SER A 173 -16.58 -7.15 7.28
N VAL A 174 -17.46 -8.11 6.96
CA VAL A 174 -18.91 -7.92 6.96
C VAL A 174 -19.41 -7.59 8.36
N ASP A 175 -18.94 -8.29 9.39
CA ASP A 175 -19.29 -8.02 10.79
C ASP A 175 -18.84 -6.61 11.21
N VAL A 176 -17.63 -6.18 10.85
CA VAL A 176 -17.17 -4.81 11.12
C VAL A 176 -18.05 -3.78 10.41
N PHE A 177 -18.47 -4.06 9.17
CA PHE A 177 -19.37 -3.18 8.43
C PHE A 177 -20.77 -3.14 9.04
N GLN A 178 -21.38 -4.29 9.33
CA GLN A 178 -22.71 -4.42 9.90
C GLN A 178 -22.77 -3.86 11.31
N THR A 179 -21.85 -4.23 12.19
CA THR A 179 -21.79 -3.71 13.58
C THR A 179 -21.61 -2.19 13.60
N LYS A 180 -20.82 -1.61 12.69
CA LYS A 180 -20.66 -0.15 12.63
C LYS A 180 -21.82 0.60 11.98
N PHE A 181 -22.54 -0.02 11.06
CA PHE A 181 -23.71 0.60 10.46
C PHE A 181 -24.96 0.41 11.33
N GLU A 182 -25.02 -0.63 12.15
CA GLU A 182 -26.18 -0.98 12.98
C GLU A 182 -26.09 -0.51 14.45
N GLN A 183 -24.90 -0.14 14.97
CA GLN A 183 -24.72 0.36 16.34
C GLN A 183 -23.73 1.56 16.37
N ILE A 184 -24.02 2.77 16.86
CA ILE A 184 -24.85 3.17 18.02
C ILE A 184 -24.84 2.07 19.09
N LYS A 185 -23.83 2.12 19.98
CA LYS A 185 -23.60 1.28 21.18
C LYS A 185 -22.99 -0.11 20.94
N LEU A 186 -21.66 -0.19 20.96
CA LEU A 186 -20.99 -1.32 21.63
C LEU A 186 -19.67 -0.83 22.27
N THR A 187 -19.69 -0.80 23.60
CA THR A 187 -18.54 -0.61 24.48
C THR A 187 -17.74 -1.92 24.47
N LEU A 188 -16.52 -1.90 23.94
CA LEU A 188 -15.63 -3.08 23.98
C LEU A 188 -14.96 -3.16 25.36
N GLN A 189 -15.21 -4.26 26.06
CA GLN A 189 -14.61 -4.57 27.36
C GLN A 189 -13.18 -5.10 27.21
N TYR A 190 -12.30 -4.59 28.07
CA TYR A 190 -10.91 -4.97 28.23
C TYR A 190 -10.81 -6.30 28.99
N ARG A 191 -10.10 -7.30 28.45
CA ARG A 191 -9.72 -8.51 29.20
C ARG A 191 -8.21 -8.53 29.42
N GLU A 192 -7.83 -8.27 30.66
CA GLU A 192 -6.50 -8.52 31.21
C GLU A 192 -6.31 -10.04 31.31
N ASN A 193 -5.36 -10.60 30.57
CA ASN A 193 -4.90 -11.97 30.81
C ASN A 193 -3.36 -11.99 30.86
N ASN A 194 -2.88 -11.90 32.11
CA ASN A 194 -1.63 -12.42 32.68
C ASN A 194 -0.35 -12.35 31.83
N LEU A 195 0.40 -11.26 32.02
CA LEU A 195 1.87 -11.23 32.01
C LEU A 195 2.35 -10.79 33.40
N PRO A 196 3.53 -11.23 33.87
CA PRO A 196 3.94 -11.10 35.26
C PRO A 196 4.03 -9.64 35.68
N HIS A 197 3.33 -9.32 36.76
CA HIS A 197 3.35 -8.04 37.45
C HIS A 197 4.78 -7.62 37.79
N HIS A 198 5.30 -6.59 37.14
CA HIS A 198 6.07 -5.51 37.78
C HIS A 198 6.28 -4.32 36.83
N GLN A 199 6.06 -3.12 37.35
CA GLN A 199 6.35 -1.78 36.79
C GLN A 199 5.38 -1.16 35.77
N LEU A 200 4.29 -0.61 36.33
CA LEU A 200 3.83 0.78 36.17
C LEU A 200 4.40 1.57 34.98
N PHE A 201 3.55 1.89 33.98
CA PHE A 201 3.48 3.24 33.42
C PHE A 201 2.05 3.51 32.91
N SER A 202 1.40 4.46 33.59
CA SER A 202 0.14 5.08 33.22
C SER A 202 0.33 6.00 32.01
N GLN A 203 -0.36 5.71 30.90
CA GLN A 203 -1.12 6.70 30.12
C GLN A 203 -1.80 6.01 28.92
N LEU A 204 -3.09 6.30 28.79
CA LEU A 204 -4.10 5.68 27.93
C LEU A 204 -3.64 5.54 26.47
N SER A 205 -3.53 4.30 26.01
CA SER A 205 -3.53 3.96 24.59
C SER A 205 -4.68 2.98 24.34
N ILE A 206 -5.78 3.48 23.77
CA ILE A 206 -6.95 2.68 23.43
C ILE A 206 -6.59 1.89 22.17
N PHE A 207 -6.22 0.64 22.35
CA PHE A 207 -6.15 -0.36 21.28
C PHE A 207 -7.45 -1.15 21.29
N SER A 208 -8.17 -1.16 20.17
CA SER A 208 -9.35 -2.01 20.00
C SER A 208 -8.91 -3.33 19.37
N PHE A 209 -9.00 -4.40 20.17
CA PHE A 209 -8.78 -5.79 19.77
C PHE A 209 -10.10 -6.34 19.18
N ALA A 210 -10.01 -7.14 18.12
CA ALA A 210 -11.14 -7.93 17.62
C ALA A 210 -10.75 -9.41 17.72
N GLU A 211 -11.46 -10.18 18.54
CA GLU A 211 -11.25 -11.60 18.83
C GLU A 211 -11.67 -12.52 17.66
N LEU A 212 -11.18 -12.29 16.44
CA LEU A 212 -11.54 -13.12 15.28
C LEU A 212 -10.40 -13.98 14.73
N CYS A 213 -9.18 -13.86 15.25
CA CYS A 213 -8.07 -14.72 14.88
C CYS A 213 -7.32 -15.13 16.14
N ASN A 214 -7.31 -16.43 16.45
CA ASN A 214 -6.82 -17.04 17.69
C ASN A 214 -5.27 -16.99 17.86
N GLN A 215 -4.61 -15.92 17.41
CA GLN A 215 -3.18 -15.68 17.57
C GLN A 215 -2.88 -14.18 17.78
N ALA A 216 -2.62 -13.83 19.04
CA ALA A 216 -2.18 -12.50 19.46
C ALA A 216 -0.68 -12.30 19.18
N TRP A 217 -0.31 -11.14 18.64
CA TRP A 217 1.08 -10.68 18.61
C TRP A 217 1.15 -9.22 19.04
N MET A 218 1.92 -8.94 20.09
CA MET A 218 2.27 -7.59 20.53
C MET A 218 3.40 -7.05 19.66
N VAL A 219 3.21 -5.88 19.04
CA VAL A 219 4.35 -5.06 18.59
C VAL A 219 4.73 -4.14 19.74
N LYS A 220 5.74 -4.55 20.51
CA LYS A 220 6.36 -3.70 21.54
C LYS A 220 7.19 -2.64 20.81
N VAL A 221 6.68 -1.40 20.73
CA VAL A 221 7.51 -0.25 20.34
C VAL A 221 8.20 0.24 21.60
N VAL A 222 9.44 -0.21 21.81
CA VAL A 222 10.32 0.36 22.83
C VAL A 222 10.85 1.68 22.28
N TYR A 223 10.47 2.80 22.91
CA TYR A 223 11.18 4.07 22.73
C TYR A 223 12.35 4.08 23.73
N SER A 224 13.57 4.25 23.23
CA SER A 224 14.70 4.77 24.01
C SER A 224 14.59 6.29 24.12
#